data_AF-A0A8S8XYB1-F1
#
_entry.id   AF-A0A8S8XYB1-F1
#
_cell.length_a   1.000
_cell.length_b   1.000
_cell.length_c   1.000
_cell.angle_alpha   90.00
_cell.angle_beta   90.00
_cell.angle_gamma   90.00
#
_symmetry.space_group_name_H-M   'P 1'
#
loop_
_entity.id
_entity.type
_entity.pdbx_description
1 polymer ?
#
loop_
_entity_poly.entity_id
_entity_poly.type
_entity_poly.pdbx_seq_one_letter_code
_entity_poly.pdbx_strand_id
1 'polypeptide(L)'
;MKSRLFSLLAICLATFSSGMASADGGGHKQVMPDENIIGISLLASIVAYFMISKISKFSLNNEDKLAFSLVVFTIVVHAILGIDDLKLLAGAAGFLAFGVAFYVLEIGFVEKNKTMFSYLLIIYTLAIIIFYLYQHPDLTKDGSYDSVGILTKISEIGIIALTLRKLN
;
A
#
# COMPACT_ATOMS: atom_id res chain seq x y z
N MET A 1 -17.31 -4.16 -22.45
CA MET A 1 -16.32 -3.97 -21.37
C MET A 1 -16.87 -3.36 -20.08
N LYS A 2 -17.80 -2.38 -20.11
CA LYS A 2 -18.35 -1.75 -18.90
C LYS A 2 -19.06 -2.74 -17.94
N SER A 3 -19.79 -3.72 -18.47
CA SER A 3 -20.55 -4.70 -17.67
C SER A 3 -19.67 -5.66 -16.84
N ARG A 4 -18.46 -6.02 -17.30
CA ARG A 4 -17.57 -6.92 -16.55
C ARG A 4 -16.93 -6.24 -15.34
N LEU A 5 -16.66 -4.93 -15.44
CA LEU A 5 -16.11 -4.13 -14.33
C LEU A 5 -17.14 -3.95 -13.21
N PHE A 6 -18.41 -3.73 -13.56
CA PHE A 6 -19.50 -3.67 -12.58
C PHE A 6 -19.74 -5.02 -11.89
N SER A 7 -19.61 -6.13 -12.62
CA SER A 7 -19.74 -7.47 -12.04
C SER A 7 -18.63 -7.77 -11.03
N LEU A 8 -17.37 -7.44 -11.34
CA LEU A 8 -16.25 -7.57 -10.40
C LEU A 8 -16.41 -6.68 -9.17
N LEU A 9 -16.85 -5.43 -9.35
CA LEU A 9 -17.11 -4.50 -8.26
C LEU A 9 -18.27 -4.97 -7.37
N ALA A 10 -19.31 -5.55 -7.95
CA ALA A 10 -20.46 -6.11 -7.24
C ALA A 10 -20.11 -7.39 -6.47
N ILE A 11 -19.27 -8.26 -7.04
CA ILE A 11 -18.76 -9.45 -6.34
C ILE A 11 -17.91 -9.03 -5.14
N CYS A 12 -17.06 -8.00 -5.30
CA CYS A 12 -16.29 -7.44 -4.19
C CYS A 12 -17.21 -6.86 -3.11
N LEU A 13 -18.19 -6.02 -3.47
CA LEU A 13 -19.15 -5.45 -2.52
C LEU A 13 -19.97 -6.53 -1.79
N ALA A 14 -20.31 -7.62 -2.47
CA ALA A 14 -21.04 -8.74 -1.88
C ALA A 14 -20.18 -9.51 -0.85
N THR A 15 -18.89 -9.70 -1.10
CA THR A 15 -17.96 -10.27 -0.09
C THR A 15 -17.67 -9.30 1.06
N PHE A 16 -17.68 -7.98 0.82
CA PHE A 16 -17.54 -6.95 1.87
C PHE A 16 -18.74 -6.94 2.84
N SER A 17 -19.96 -7.18 2.35
CA SER A 17 -21.17 -7.10 3.18
C SER A 17 -21.40 -8.34 4.06
N SER A 18 -20.76 -9.47 3.76
CA SER A 18 -20.77 -10.64 4.64
C SER A 18 -19.81 -10.55 5.84
N GLY A 19 -18.81 -9.66 5.80
CA GLY A 19 -17.81 -9.52 6.87
C GLY A 19 -18.11 -8.43 7.91
N MET A 20 -19.04 -7.51 7.63
CA MET A 20 -19.38 -6.39 8.53
C MET A 20 -20.47 -6.70 9.55
N ALA A 21 -21.00 -7.93 9.58
CA ALA A 21 -21.95 -8.38 10.59
C ALA A 21 -21.21 -9.02 11.78
N SER A 22 -20.41 -8.24 12.51
CA SER A 22 -19.94 -8.60 13.85
C SER A 22 -19.71 -7.33 14.67
N ALA A 23 -20.78 -6.85 15.30
CA ALA A 23 -20.73 -5.82 16.33
C ALA A 23 -20.76 -6.49 17.71
N ASP A 24 -19.59 -6.62 18.35
CA ASP A 24 -19.37 -6.77 19.80
C ASP A 24 -17.85 -6.60 20.02
N GLY A 25 -17.31 -5.67 20.82
CA GLY A 25 -17.52 -5.46 22.25
C GLY A 25 -16.24 -5.88 23.00
N GLY A 26 -15.40 -4.91 23.39
CA GLY A 26 -14.39 -5.06 24.45
C GLY A 26 -13.06 -5.76 24.11
N GLY A 27 -11.96 -5.03 24.33
CA GLY A 27 -10.57 -5.50 24.28
C GLY A 27 -9.87 -5.03 23.00
N HIS A 28 -8.61 -4.60 23.09
CA HIS A 28 -7.73 -4.36 21.94
C HIS A 28 -7.59 -5.65 21.13
N LYS A 29 -8.60 -5.95 20.32
CA LYS A 29 -8.64 -7.04 19.36
C LYS A 29 -8.19 -6.44 18.04
N GLN A 30 -7.25 -7.12 17.41
CA GLN A 30 -6.87 -6.92 16.02
C GLN A 30 -8.12 -6.58 15.20
N VAL A 31 -8.18 -5.35 14.67
CA VAL A 31 -9.38 -4.78 14.00
C VAL A 31 -9.89 -5.71 12.90
N MET A 32 -8.97 -6.44 12.27
CA MET A 32 -9.26 -7.34 11.17
C MET A 32 -8.25 -8.50 11.11
N PRO A 33 -8.67 -9.73 10.75
CA PRO A 33 -7.76 -10.85 10.51
C PRO A 33 -6.73 -10.53 9.41
N ASP A 34 -5.54 -11.11 9.51
CA ASP A 34 -4.43 -10.86 8.60
C ASP A 34 -4.76 -11.19 7.15
N GLU A 35 -5.47 -12.30 6.89
CA GLU A 35 -5.88 -12.72 5.54
C GLU A 35 -6.78 -11.68 4.88
N ASN A 36 -7.63 -11.05 5.68
CA ASN A 36 -8.55 -10.02 5.23
C ASN A 36 -7.81 -8.72 4.91
N ILE A 37 -6.82 -8.33 5.72
CA ILE A 37 -5.96 -7.16 5.45
C ILE A 37 -5.20 -7.37 4.14
N ILE A 38 -4.61 -8.55 3.96
CA ILE A 38 -3.89 -8.93 2.72
C ILE A 38 -4.85 -8.88 1.52
N GLY A 39 -6.03 -9.48 1.65
CA GLY A 39 -7.04 -9.53 0.58
C GLY A 39 -7.49 -8.14 0.13
N ILE A 40 -7.82 -7.24 1.07
CA ILE A 40 -8.23 -5.87 0.75
C ILE A 40 -7.08 -5.09 0.10
N SER A 41 -5.87 -5.23 0.64
CA SER A 41 -4.69 -4.51 0.15
C SER A 41 -4.31 -4.96 -1.27
N LEU A 42 -4.37 -6.27 -1.55
CA LEU A 42 -4.18 -6.82 -2.90
C LEU A 42 -5.25 -6.32 -3.86
N LEU A 43 -6.52 -6.35 -3.46
CA LEU A 43 -7.61 -5.87 -4.30
C LEU A 43 -7.42 -4.39 -4.65
N ALA A 44 -7.09 -3.55 -3.66
CA ALA A 44 -6.82 -2.13 -3.86
C ALA A 44 -5.63 -1.91 -4.80
N SER A 45 -4.56 -2.70 -4.65
CA SER A 45 -3.38 -2.68 -5.52
C SER A 45 -3.73 -3.03 -6.98
N ILE A 46 -4.53 -4.08 -7.19
CA ILE A 46 -4.99 -4.49 -8.53
C ILE A 46 -5.84 -3.38 -9.16
N VAL A 47 -6.80 -2.82 -8.41
CA VAL A 47 -7.63 -1.72 -8.88
C VAL A 47 -6.76 -0.52 -9.25
N ALA A 48 -5.78 -0.16 -8.41
CA ALA A 48 -4.85 0.92 -8.66
C ALA A 48 -4.06 0.71 -9.96
N TYR A 49 -3.52 -0.49 -10.21
CA TYR A 49 -2.77 -0.82 -11.42
C TYR A 49 -3.58 -0.54 -12.71
N PHE A 50 -4.84 -0.97 -12.74
CA PHE A 50 -5.70 -0.80 -13.93
C PHE A 50 -6.32 0.59 -14.05
N MET A 51 -6.64 1.23 -12.93
CA MET A 51 -7.30 2.54 -12.92
C MET A 51 -6.33 3.69 -13.10
N ILE A 52 -5.07 3.54 -12.70
CA ILE A 52 -4.15 4.67 -12.72
C ILE A 52 -3.95 5.23 -14.14
N SER A 53 -3.94 4.40 -15.18
CA SER A 53 -3.83 4.89 -16.57
C SER A 53 -5.06 5.66 -17.06
N LYS A 54 -6.20 5.58 -16.36
CA LYS A 54 -7.42 6.32 -16.70
C LYS A 54 -7.54 7.63 -15.95
N ILE A 55 -6.89 7.72 -14.79
CA ILE A 55 -6.99 8.87 -13.87
C ILE A 55 -5.76 9.75 -14.01
N SER A 56 -4.60 9.14 -14.23
CA SER A 56 -3.35 9.82 -14.53
C SER A 56 -3.42 10.46 -15.91
N LYS A 57 -2.94 11.70 -15.99
CA LYS A 57 -2.72 12.40 -17.25
C LYS A 57 -1.40 12.00 -17.91
N PHE A 58 -0.58 11.17 -17.24
CA PHE A 58 0.70 10.68 -17.73
C PHE A 58 0.57 9.41 -18.57
N SER A 59 1.43 9.26 -19.57
CA SER A 59 1.71 7.96 -20.19
C SER A 59 2.54 7.11 -19.22
N LEU A 60 1.88 6.45 -18.28
CA LEU A 60 2.56 5.54 -17.35
C LEU A 60 2.96 4.26 -18.08
N ASN A 61 4.23 3.90 -18.03
CA ASN A 61 4.69 2.59 -18.49
C ASN A 61 4.25 1.50 -17.49
N ASN A 62 4.49 0.22 -17.81
CA ASN A 62 4.05 -0.87 -16.92
C ASN A 62 4.78 -0.87 -15.57
N GLU A 63 6.01 -0.37 -15.51
CA GLU A 63 6.81 -0.30 -14.28
C GLU A 63 6.28 0.77 -13.34
N ASP A 64 5.89 1.93 -13.87
CA ASP A 64 5.25 3.00 -13.12
C ASP A 64 3.91 2.56 -12.52
N LYS A 65 3.10 1.84 -13.31
CA LYS A 65 1.84 1.27 -12.82
C LYS A 65 2.07 0.25 -11.72
N LEU A 66 3.09 -0.59 -11.87
CA LEU A 66 3.43 -1.61 -10.89
C LEU A 66 3.94 -0.95 -9.60
N ALA A 67 4.83 0.03 -9.69
CA ALA A 67 5.31 0.79 -8.54
C ALA A 67 4.15 1.50 -7.81
N PHE A 68 3.24 2.14 -8.56
CA PHE A 68 2.05 2.75 -7.97
C PHE A 68 1.14 1.71 -7.29
N SER A 69 0.96 0.53 -7.88
CA SER A 69 0.15 -0.54 -7.28
C SER A 69 0.76 -1.05 -5.97
N LEU A 70 2.08 -1.15 -5.86
CA LEU A 70 2.78 -1.51 -4.62
C LEU A 70 2.66 -0.40 -3.57
N VAL A 71 2.77 0.88 -3.97
CA VAL A 71 2.51 2.01 -3.08
C VAL A 71 1.09 1.94 -2.50
N VAL A 72 0.08 1.69 -3.33
CA VAL A 72 -1.31 1.56 -2.84
C VAL A 72 -1.48 0.36 -1.91
N PHE A 73 -0.89 -0.80 -2.24
CA PHE A 73 -0.89 -1.95 -1.34
C PHE A 73 -0.37 -1.55 0.05
N THR A 74 0.81 -0.94 0.10
CA THR A 74 1.48 -0.54 1.34
C THR A 74 0.70 0.55 2.10
N ILE A 75 0.07 1.51 1.41
CA ILE A 75 -0.80 2.51 2.04
C ILE A 75 -1.97 1.83 2.74
N VAL A 76 -2.64 0.90 2.07
CA VAL A 76 -3.84 0.25 2.62
C VAL A 76 -3.49 -0.62 3.83
N VAL A 77 -2.41 -1.39 3.77
CA VAL A 77 -1.94 -2.16 4.94
C VAL A 77 -1.67 -1.24 6.13
N HIS A 78 -0.86 -0.20 5.93
CA HIS A 78 -0.53 0.74 7.00
C HIS A 78 -1.73 1.53 7.51
N ALA A 79 -2.70 1.85 6.66
CA ALA A 79 -3.92 2.55 7.06
C ALA A 79 -4.82 1.65 7.92
N ILE A 80 -5.00 0.39 7.53
CA ILE A 80 -5.82 -0.57 8.29
C ILE A 80 -5.17 -0.88 9.64
N LEU A 81 -3.88 -1.19 9.67
CA LEU A 81 -3.16 -1.43 10.93
C LEU A 81 -3.04 -0.14 11.76
N GLY A 82 -3.00 1.01 11.10
CA GLY A 82 -2.88 2.33 11.73
C GLY A 82 -4.15 2.87 12.36
N ILE A 83 -5.27 2.15 12.27
CA ILE A 83 -6.50 2.51 13.00
C ILE A 83 -6.22 2.55 14.51
N ASP A 84 -5.41 1.62 15.01
CA ASP A 84 -5.05 1.52 16.43
C ASP A 84 -3.58 1.89 16.72
N ASP A 85 -2.75 2.12 15.70
CA ASP A 85 -1.35 2.53 15.85
C ASP A 85 -0.99 3.75 14.98
N LEU A 86 -0.83 4.90 15.63
CA LEU A 86 -0.47 6.16 14.98
C LEU A 86 0.83 6.08 14.17
N LYS A 87 1.79 5.22 14.57
CA LYS A 87 3.06 5.04 13.83
C LYS A 87 2.81 4.42 12.46
N LEU A 88 1.90 3.45 12.38
CA LEU A 88 1.51 2.82 11.13
C LEU A 88 0.65 3.77 10.28
N LEU A 89 -0.20 4.57 10.91
CA LEU A 89 -0.94 5.63 10.19
C LEU A 89 0.00 6.68 9.59
N ALA A 90 1.05 7.06 10.31
CA ALA A 90 2.11 7.93 9.78
C ALA A 90 2.84 7.27 8.60
N GLY A 91 3.01 5.93 8.64
CA GLY A 91 3.40 5.07 7.53
C GLY A 91 2.56 5.30 6.27
N ALA A 92 1.24 5.15 6.40
CA ALA A 92 0.30 5.36 5.29
C ALA A 92 0.37 6.79 4.73
N ALA A 93 0.43 7.79 5.62
CA ALA A 93 0.51 9.20 5.24
C ALA A 93 1.79 9.52 4.43
N GLY A 94 2.95 8.96 4.82
CA GLY A 94 4.19 9.19 4.09
C GLY A 94 4.21 8.52 2.71
N PHE A 95 3.69 7.31 2.57
CA PHE A 95 3.53 6.70 1.24
C PHE A 95 2.52 7.45 0.36
N LEU A 96 1.48 8.03 0.95
CA LEU A 96 0.56 8.90 0.23
C LEU A 96 1.27 10.19 -0.22
N ALA A 97 2.00 10.85 0.68
CA ALA A 97 2.69 12.10 0.40
C ALA A 97 3.83 11.96 -0.62
N PHE A 98 4.65 10.91 -0.52
CA PHE A 98 5.81 10.73 -1.39
C PHE A 98 5.52 9.81 -2.58
N GLY A 99 4.84 8.68 -2.35
CA GLY A 99 4.56 7.70 -3.39
C GLY A 99 3.49 8.16 -4.38
N VAL A 100 2.32 8.61 -3.89
CA VAL A 100 1.24 9.06 -4.78
C VAL A 100 1.63 10.36 -5.49
N ALA A 101 2.27 11.30 -4.80
CA ALA A 101 2.74 12.52 -5.44
C ALA A 101 3.75 12.25 -6.55
N PHE A 102 4.65 11.28 -6.36
CA PHE A 102 5.68 10.94 -7.35
C PHE A 102 5.14 10.17 -8.57
N TYR A 103 4.15 9.29 -8.38
CA TYR A 103 3.64 8.43 -9.46
C TYR A 103 2.36 8.96 -10.13
N VAL A 104 1.63 9.92 -9.53
CA VAL A 104 0.28 10.31 -9.99
C VAL A 104 0.12 11.80 -10.23
N LEU A 105 0.64 12.66 -9.35
CA LEU A 105 0.29 14.08 -9.36
C LEU A 105 1.27 14.89 -10.22
N GLU A 106 0.74 15.57 -11.23
CA GLU A 106 1.46 16.57 -12.06
C GLU A 106 1.69 17.86 -11.26
N ILE A 107 2.40 17.71 -10.16
CA ILE A 107 2.87 18.84 -9.37
C ILE A 107 4.18 19.26 -10.03
N GLY A 108 4.18 20.38 -10.76
CA GLY A 108 5.39 20.87 -11.45
C GLY A 108 6.62 21.00 -10.53
N PHE A 109 6.40 21.17 -9.22
CA PHE A 109 7.46 21.09 -8.21
C PHE A 109 8.05 19.67 -8.04
N VAL A 110 7.22 18.62 -8.04
CA VAL A 110 7.67 17.22 -7.93
C VAL A 110 8.46 16.80 -9.17
N GLU A 111 8.01 17.19 -10.37
CA GLU A 111 8.74 16.89 -11.61
C GLU A 111 10.10 17.58 -11.64
N LYS A 112 10.14 18.88 -11.29
CA LYS A 112 11.39 19.64 -11.21
C LYS A 112 12.37 19.06 -10.19
N ASN A 113 11.87 18.38 -9.15
CA ASN A 113 12.65 17.79 -8.07
C ASN A 113 12.55 16.26 -8.04
N LYS A 114 12.30 15.61 -9.19
CA LYS A 114 12.02 14.17 -9.30
C LYS A 114 13.03 13.30 -8.57
N THR A 115 14.32 13.61 -8.73
CA THR A 115 15.42 12.89 -8.07
C THR A 115 15.35 13.01 -6.54
N MET A 116 15.06 14.20 -6.03
CA MET A 116 14.95 14.44 -4.59
C MET A 116 13.75 13.70 -3.98
N PHE A 117 12.58 13.75 -4.62
CA PHE A 117 11.40 12.99 -4.19
C PHE A 117 11.63 11.47 -4.23
N SER A 118 12.37 10.99 -5.22
CA SER A 118 12.74 9.57 -5.30
C SER A 118 13.61 9.14 -4.13
N TYR A 119 14.63 9.93 -3.79
CA TYR A 119 15.47 9.65 -2.63
C TYR A 119 14.70 9.74 -1.31
N LEU A 120 13.80 10.72 -1.17
CA LEU A 120 12.92 10.80 0.00
C LEU A 120 12.06 9.55 0.14
N LEU A 121 11.42 9.09 -0.95
CA LEU A 121 10.63 7.86 -0.95
C LEU A 121 11.49 6.65 -0.56
N ILE A 122 12.70 6.53 -1.11
CA ILE A 122 13.62 5.41 -0.80
C ILE A 122 14.04 5.44 0.68
N ILE A 123 14.52 6.58 1.18
CA ILE A 123 14.97 6.74 2.57
C ILE A 123 13.83 6.47 3.54
N TYR A 124 12.64 7.01 3.24
CA TYR A 124 11.44 6.79 4.04
C TYR A 124 11.05 5.32 4.08
N THR A 125 11.04 4.64 2.93
CA THR A 125 10.71 3.22 2.82
C THR A 125 11.73 2.36 3.58
N LEU A 126 13.03 2.67 3.46
CA LEU A 126 14.09 1.99 4.20
C LEU A 126 13.93 2.14 5.71
N ALA A 127 13.59 3.34 6.20
CA ALA A 127 13.38 3.58 7.62
C ALA A 127 12.25 2.69 8.17
N ILE A 128 11.15 2.52 7.43
CA ILE A 128 10.04 1.65 7.83
C ILE A 128 10.45 0.17 7.81
N ILE A 129 11.22 -0.28 6.80
CA ILE A 129 11.73 -1.65 6.75
C ILE A 129 12.63 -1.93 7.97
N ILE A 130 13.57 -1.03 8.28
CA ILE A 130 14.48 -1.19 9.42
C ILE A 130 13.70 -1.20 10.73
N PHE A 131 12.71 -0.31 10.88
CA PHE A 131 11.89 -0.25 12.09
C PHE A 131 11.07 -1.53 12.28
N TYR A 132 10.58 -2.13 11.20
CA TYR A 132 9.92 -3.43 11.24
C TYR A 132 10.86 -4.54 11.70
N LEU A 133 12.03 -4.68 11.09
CA LEU A 133 13.01 -5.71 11.44
C LEU A 133 13.54 -5.53 12.88
N TYR A 134 13.57 -4.30 13.38
CA TYR A 134 13.93 -4.02 14.77
C TYR A 134 12.86 -4.54 15.76
N GLN A 135 11.57 -4.40 15.43
CA GLN A 135 10.47 -4.88 16.27
C GLN A 135 10.20 -6.38 16.11
N HIS A 136 10.47 -6.94 14.93
CA HIS A 136 10.19 -8.34 14.57
C HIS A 136 11.47 -8.99 13.99
N PRO A 137 12.53 -9.17 14.80
CA PRO A 137 13.83 -9.64 14.30
C PRO A 137 13.81 -11.06 13.73
N ASP A 138 12.87 -11.88 14.16
CA ASP A 138 12.60 -13.24 13.69
C ASP A 138 11.41 -13.32 12.72
N LEU A 139 10.87 -12.17 12.31
CA LEU A 139 9.69 -12.03 11.45
C LEU A 139 8.41 -12.61 12.07
N THR A 140 8.35 -12.73 13.40
CA THR A 140 7.17 -13.21 14.11
C THR A 140 6.40 -12.10 14.81
N LYS A 141 5.10 -12.28 14.89
CA LYS A 141 4.17 -11.49 15.69
C LYS A 141 3.30 -12.45 16.50
N ASP A 142 3.22 -12.19 17.80
CA ASP A 142 2.41 -12.99 18.74
C ASP A 142 2.71 -14.51 18.68
N GLY A 143 3.98 -14.88 18.45
CA GLY A 143 4.44 -16.27 18.41
C GLY A 143 4.18 -17.01 17.09
N SER A 144 3.74 -16.31 16.04
CA SER A 144 3.54 -16.86 14.70
C SER A 144 4.14 -15.95 13.62
N TYR A 145 4.27 -16.43 12.38
CA TYR A 145 4.80 -15.60 11.30
C TYR A 145 3.91 -14.39 11.02
N ASP A 146 4.53 -13.20 11.03
CA ASP A 146 3.83 -11.95 10.69
C ASP A 146 3.67 -11.80 9.18
N SER A 147 2.68 -12.53 8.64
CA SER A 147 2.45 -12.61 7.20
C SER A 147 2.14 -11.24 6.59
N VAL A 148 1.40 -10.39 7.31
CA VAL A 148 1.07 -9.02 6.85
C VAL A 148 2.32 -8.16 6.82
N GLY A 149 3.11 -8.16 7.90
CA GLY A 149 4.37 -7.42 7.98
C GLY A 149 5.35 -7.83 6.89
N ILE A 150 5.60 -9.14 6.74
CA ILE A 150 6.52 -9.69 5.74
C ILE A 150 6.09 -9.29 4.32
N LEU A 151 4.82 -9.51 3.95
CA LEU A 151 4.33 -9.15 2.61
C LEU A 151 4.43 -7.64 2.34
N THR A 152 4.18 -6.82 3.36
CA THR A 152 4.33 -5.37 3.27
C THR A 152 5.78 -4.98 3.03
N LYS A 153 6.74 -5.62 3.71
CA LYS A 153 8.17 -5.38 3.46
C LYS A 153 8.60 -5.79 2.05
N ILE A 154 8.07 -6.90 1.53
CA ILE A 154 8.33 -7.32 0.14
C ILE A 154 7.82 -6.26 -0.85
N SER A 155 6.61 -5.73 -0.64
CA SER A 155 6.06 -4.62 -1.43
C SER A 155 6.96 -3.38 -1.37
N GLU A 156 7.39 -2.99 -0.18
CA GLU A 156 8.28 -1.85 0.06
C GLU A 156 9.64 -1.99 -0.64
N ILE A 157 10.24 -3.18 -0.61
CA ILE A 157 11.47 -3.48 -1.36
C ILE A 157 11.22 -3.33 -2.88
N GLY A 158 10.07 -3.79 -3.37
CA GLY A 158 9.66 -3.60 -4.76
C GLY A 158 9.53 -2.12 -5.14
N ILE A 159 8.96 -1.28 -4.25
CA ILE A 159 8.88 0.18 -4.44
C ILE A 159 10.28 0.76 -4.58
N ILE A 160 11.23 0.40 -3.72
CA ILE A 160 12.62 0.87 -3.79
C ILE A 160 13.25 0.46 -5.12
N ALA A 161 13.16 -0.81 -5.49
CA ALA A 161 13.77 -1.34 -6.70
C ALA A 161 13.28 -0.63 -7.97
N LEU A 162 11.96 -0.42 -8.08
CA LEU A 162 11.35 0.26 -9.23
C LEU A 162 11.65 1.77 -9.23
N THR A 163 11.69 2.40 -8.06
CA THR A 163 12.05 3.82 -7.94
C THR A 163 13.50 4.05 -8.36
N LEU A 164 14.43 3.18 -7.94
CA LEU A 164 15.83 3.20 -8.40
C LEU A 164 15.94 2.99 -9.91
N ARG A 165 15.18 2.06 -10.46
CA ARG A 165 15.17 1.80 -11.91
C ARG A 165 14.63 2.98 -12.72
N LYS A 166 13.69 3.75 -12.18
CA LYS A 166 13.15 4.97 -12.81
C LYS A 166 14.12 6.16 -12.76
N LEU A 167 15.13 6.12 -11.89
CA LEU A 167 16.16 7.15 -11.75
C LEU A 167 17.35 6.95 -12.70
N ASN A 168 17.65 5.69 -13.06
CA ASN A 168 18.70 5.33 -14.02
C ASN A 168 18.18 5.39 -15.46
#